data_AF-A0A661GPN8-F1
#
_entry.id   AF-A0A661GPN8-F1
#
_cell.length_a   1.000
_cell.length_b   1.000
_cell.length_c   1.000
_cell.angle_alpha   90.00
_cell.angle_beta   90.00
_cell.angle_gamma   90.00
#
_symmetry.space_group_name_H-M   'P 1'
#
loop_
_entity.id
_entity.type
_entity.pdbx_description
1 polymer ?
#
loop_
_entity_poly.entity_id
_entity_poly.type
_entity_poly.pdbx_seq_one_letter_code
_entity_poly.pdbx_strand_id
1 'polypeptide(L)'
;MDLDLDLGDEPAVAEAQPSAENGGDLNLDEALSGDEPDLGETLSDSDLGDLDETLAGGDLGGFDIGGDMVATKLELAQTYFDMEDFDGAKSIIDEVLAEGNEAQQQQARELLERCPGN
;
A
#
# COMPACT_ATOMS: atom_id res chain seq x y z
N MET A 1 58.40 -21.88 3.07
CA MET A 1 57.36 -22.11 4.08
C MET A 1 56.06 -22.06 3.33
N ASP A 2 55.65 -23.23 2.86
CA ASP A 2 54.37 -23.50 2.24
C ASP A 2 53.29 -23.31 3.31
N LEU A 3 52.44 -22.31 3.11
CA LEU A 3 51.29 -22.04 3.97
C LEU A 3 50.11 -22.84 3.41
N ASP A 4 50.05 -24.11 3.83
CA ASP A 4 48.85 -24.94 3.81
C ASP A 4 47.72 -24.22 4.58
N LEU A 5 46.87 -23.52 3.83
CA LEU A 5 45.59 -23.02 4.33
C LEU A 5 44.61 -24.20 4.31
N ASP A 6 44.65 -24.91 5.42
CA ASP A 6 43.67 -25.88 5.90
C ASP A 6 42.24 -25.42 5.55
N LEU A 7 41.63 -26.18 4.63
CA LEU A 7 40.23 -26.13 4.23
C LEU A 7 39.39 -26.62 5.41
N GLY A 8 39.27 -25.76 6.43
CA GLY A 8 38.49 -25.99 7.63
C GLY A 8 37.19 -25.21 7.59
N ASP A 9 36.08 -25.95 7.71
CA ASP A 9 34.71 -25.49 7.94
C ASP A 9 33.90 -25.09 6.68
N GLU A 10 33.60 -26.08 5.84
CA GLU A 10 32.44 -26.03 4.96
C GLU A 10 31.17 -26.17 5.82
N PRO A 11 30.23 -25.21 5.81
CA PRO A 11 28.95 -25.41 6.47
C PRO A 11 28.22 -26.56 5.78
N ALA A 12 27.83 -27.54 6.59
CA ALA A 12 27.07 -28.71 6.20
C ALA A 12 25.97 -28.37 5.19
N VAL A 13 26.00 -29.10 4.08
CA VAL A 13 24.91 -29.21 3.11
C VAL A 13 23.58 -29.28 3.86
N ALA A 14 22.77 -28.24 3.70
CA ALA A 14 21.39 -28.25 4.14
C ALA A 14 20.67 -29.37 3.35
N GLU A 15 20.43 -30.49 4.02
CA GLU A 15 19.53 -31.55 3.56
C GLU A 15 18.11 -30.98 3.51
N ALA A 16 17.78 -30.29 2.42
CA ALA A 16 16.40 -30.01 2.07
C ALA A 16 15.79 -31.29 1.49
N GLN A 17 15.25 -32.14 2.37
CA GLN A 17 14.40 -33.26 1.98
C GLN A 17 13.08 -32.72 1.40
N PRO A 18 12.71 -33.02 0.14
CA PRO A 18 11.35 -32.78 -0.33
C PRO A 18 10.48 -33.97 0.08
N SER A 19 9.93 -33.97 1.30
CA SER A 19 8.80 -34.86 1.62
C SER A 19 7.52 -34.23 1.09
N ALA A 20 7.24 -34.56 -0.17
CA ALA A 20 5.96 -34.34 -0.81
C ALA A 20 4.99 -35.43 -0.34
N GLU A 21 4.26 -35.19 0.75
CA GLU A 21 3.15 -36.06 1.17
C GLU A 21 2.20 -35.37 2.17
N ASN A 22 1.35 -34.49 1.65
CA ASN A 22 -0.05 -34.52 2.09
C ASN A 22 -0.94 -34.01 0.96
N GLY A 23 -1.25 -34.93 0.03
CA GLY A 23 -2.46 -34.81 -0.78
C GLY A 23 -3.66 -34.96 0.14
N GLY A 24 -3.97 -33.90 0.89
CA GLY A 24 -5.28 -33.73 1.46
C GLY A 24 -6.21 -33.36 0.31
N ASP A 25 -7.10 -34.29 -0.05
CA ASP A 25 -8.29 -34.02 -0.84
C ASP A 25 -9.06 -32.85 -0.20
N LEU A 26 -8.72 -31.64 -0.61
CA LEU A 26 -9.56 -30.47 -0.43
C LEU A 26 -10.72 -30.68 -1.39
N ASN A 27 -11.75 -31.40 -0.92
CA ASN A 27 -13.05 -31.46 -1.56
C ASN A 27 -13.58 -30.03 -1.64
N LEU A 28 -13.24 -29.35 -2.74
CA LEU A 28 -13.67 -27.99 -3.10
C LEU A 28 -15.16 -27.94 -3.46
N ASP A 29 -15.81 -29.10 -3.52
CA ASP A 29 -17.24 -29.25 -3.83
C ASP A 29 -18.15 -28.78 -2.67
N GLU A 30 -17.66 -28.74 -1.42
CA GLU A 30 -18.48 -28.37 -0.26
C GLU A 30 -18.43 -26.87 0.09
N ALA A 31 -17.48 -26.11 -0.47
CA ALA A 31 -17.41 -24.65 -0.27
C ALA A 31 -18.37 -23.86 -1.17
N LEU A 32 -19.02 -24.52 -2.13
CA LEU A 32 -19.97 -23.89 -3.07
C LEU A 32 -21.44 -24.10 -2.69
N SER A 33 -21.73 -24.84 -1.61
CA SER A 33 -23.11 -25.05 -1.12
C SER A 33 -23.48 -24.18 0.10
N GLY A 34 -22.63 -23.22 0.46
CA GLY A 34 -22.92 -22.24 1.49
C GLY A 34 -23.50 -20.98 0.89
N ASP A 35 -24.82 -20.84 0.99
CA ASP A 35 -25.57 -19.58 1.11
C ASP A 35 -24.94 -18.40 0.37
N GLU A 36 -25.35 -18.15 -0.87
CA GLU A 36 -25.05 -16.89 -1.54
C GLU A 36 -25.45 -15.76 -0.57
N PRO A 37 -24.53 -14.88 -0.13
CA PRO A 37 -24.97 -13.68 0.54
C PRO A 37 -25.85 -12.95 -0.47
N ASP A 38 -27.12 -12.77 -0.12
CA ASP A 38 -28.01 -11.87 -0.84
C ASP A 38 -27.41 -10.47 -0.74
N LEU A 39 -26.52 -10.14 -1.68
CA LEU A 39 -25.98 -8.79 -1.88
C LEU A 39 -27.05 -7.91 -2.58
N GLY A 40 -28.33 -8.19 -2.27
CA GLY A 40 -29.52 -7.51 -2.74
C GLY A 40 -29.92 -6.33 -1.84
N GLU A 41 -29.09 -5.98 -0.86
CA GLU A 41 -29.24 -4.69 -0.19
C GLU A 41 -28.58 -3.63 -1.08
N THR A 42 -29.44 -2.96 -1.84
CA THR A 42 -29.11 -1.71 -2.50
C THR A 42 -28.44 -0.84 -1.44
N LEU A 43 -27.14 -0.58 -1.57
CA LEU A 43 -26.49 0.46 -0.80
C LEU A 43 -27.28 1.73 -1.11
N SER A 44 -28.17 2.10 -0.20
CA SER A 44 -28.97 3.30 -0.35
C SER A 44 -27.98 4.45 -0.23
N ASP A 45 -28.08 5.42 -1.12
CA ASP A 45 -27.22 6.62 -1.15
C ASP A 45 -27.18 7.35 0.21
N SER A 46 -28.17 7.08 1.06
CA SER A 46 -28.29 7.56 2.44
C SER A 46 -27.28 6.94 3.43
N ASP A 47 -26.78 5.72 3.20
CA ASP A 47 -25.78 5.06 4.06
C ASP A 47 -24.34 5.49 3.72
N LEU A 48 -24.10 6.06 2.53
CA LEU A 48 -22.83 6.73 2.21
C LEU A 48 -22.70 8.08 2.91
N GLY A 49 -23.83 8.72 3.25
CA GLY A 49 -23.86 9.95 4.05
C GLY A 49 -23.48 9.72 5.53
N ASP A 50 -23.65 8.50 6.05
CA ASP A 50 -23.28 8.16 7.44
C ASP A 50 -21.79 7.82 7.57
N LEU A 51 -21.12 7.40 6.49
CA LEU A 51 -19.65 7.32 6.44
C LEU A 51 -18.99 8.71 6.44
N ASP A 52 -19.62 9.69 5.81
CA ASP A 52 -19.20 11.11 5.87
C ASP A 52 -19.44 11.70 7.26
N GLU A 53 -20.58 11.39 7.91
CA GLU A 53 -20.90 11.88 9.25
C GLU A 53 -20.12 11.17 10.38
N THR A 54 -19.76 9.89 10.22
CA THR A 54 -18.85 9.18 11.17
C THR A 54 -17.39 9.63 11.01
N LEU A 55 -17.02 10.09 9.81
CA LEU A 55 -15.74 10.75 9.55
C LEU A 55 -15.71 12.20 10.08
N ALA A 56 -16.85 12.91 10.01
CA ALA A 56 -16.98 14.29 10.46
C ALA A 56 -17.34 14.43 11.96
N GLY A 57 -17.88 13.38 12.59
CA GLY A 57 -18.45 13.42 13.94
C GLY A 57 -17.88 12.40 14.94
N GLY A 58 -16.98 11.52 14.52
CA GLY A 58 -16.28 10.61 15.41
C GLY A 58 -15.13 11.30 16.13
N ASP A 59 -15.13 11.24 17.45
CA ASP A 59 -14.00 11.53 18.35
C ASP A 59 -12.85 10.52 18.10
N LEU A 60 -12.30 10.47 16.88
CA LEU A 60 -11.03 9.82 16.56
C LEU A 60 -9.95 10.82 16.98
N GLY A 61 -9.63 10.84 18.27
CA GLY A 61 -8.66 11.74 18.86
C GLY A 61 -7.39 11.89 18.02
N GLY A 62 -7.28 13.02 17.31
CA GLY A 62 -6.08 13.44 16.59
C GLY A 62 -5.73 12.71 15.29
N PHE A 63 -6.61 11.86 14.73
CA PHE A 63 -6.37 11.30 13.41
C PHE A 63 -6.82 12.33 12.35
N ASP A 64 -5.86 13.08 11.84
CA ASP A 64 -6.07 14.10 10.82
C ASP A 64 -6.29 13.40 9.47
N ILE A 65 -7.53 12.94 9.22
CA ILE A 65 -7.87 12.14 8.02
C ILE A 65 -7.47 12.90 6.74
N GLY A 66 -7.62 14.22 6.73
CA GLY A 66 -7.16 15.07 5.63
C GLY A 66 -5.64 15.05 5.47
N GLY A 67 -4.91 15.15 6.57
CA GLY A 67 -3.45 15.00 6.59
C GLY A 67 -2.98 13.64 6.07
N ASP A 68 -3.54 12.54 6.54
CA ASP A 68 -3.12 11.20 6.12
C ASP A 68 -3.50 10.87 4.67
N MET A 69 -4.64 11.38 4.19
CA MET A 69 -5.00 11.29 2.78
C MET A 69 -3.99 12.03 1.90
N VAL A 70 -3.60 13.25 2.29
CA VAL A 70 -2.60 14.04 1.56
C VAL A 70 -1.21 13.40 1.61
N ALA A 71 -0.84 12.78 2.74
CA ALA A 71 0.40 12.03 2.85
C ALA A 71 0.44 10.86 1.85
N THR A 72 -0.68 10.14 1.71
CA THR A 72 -0.83 9.08 0.70
C THR A 72 -0.72 9.63 -0.72
N LYS A 73 -1.31 10.81 -1.01
CA LYS A 73 -1.15 11.50 -2.29
C LYS A 73 0.31 11.85 -2.58
N LEU A 74 1.08 12.30 -1.59
CA LEU A 74 2.52 12.57 -1.73
C LEU A 74 3.32 11.32 -2.09
N GLU A 75 3.04 10.18 -1.45
CA GLU A 75 3.67 8.90 -1.77
C GLU A 75 3.32 8.43 -3.19
N LEU A 76 2.08 8.64 -3.61
CA LEU A 76 1.65 8.35 -4.97
C LEU A 76 2.38 9.24 -5.98
N ALA A 77 2.49 10.55 -5.73
CA ALA A 77 3.24 11.47 -6.58
C ALA A 77 4.72 11.09 -6.70
N GLN A 78 5.35 10.61 -5.62
CA GLN A 78 6.71 10.07 -5.67
C GLN A 78 6.79 8.82 -6.56
N THR A 79 5.82 7.91 -6.44
CA THR A 79 5.76 6.72 -7.30
C THR A 79 5.66 7.09 -8.78
N TYR A 80 4.81 8.07 -9.14
CA TYR A 80 4.72 8.59 -10.51
C TYR A 80 6.05 9.23 -10.97
N PHE A 81 6.71 9.98 -10.09
CA PHE A 81 8.04 10.55 -10.35
C PHE A 81 9.09 9.46 -10.63
N ASP A 82 9.12 8.39 -9.83
CA ASP A 82 10.04 7.26 -10.02
C ASP A 82 9.75 6.49 -11.33
N MET A 83 8.50 6.47 -11.78
CA MET A 83 8.10 5.93 -13.08
C MET A 83 8.34 6.91 -14.26
N GLU A 84 8.96 8.06 -14.01
CA GLU A 84 9.20 9.16 -14.96
C GLU A 84 7.92 9.74 -15.59
N ASP A 85 6.77 9.47 -14.99
CA ASP A 85 5.48 10.08 -15.34
C ASP A 85 5.29 11.39 -14.57
N PHE A 86 6.00 12.41 -15.03
CA PHE A 86 5.97 13.73 -14.41
C PHE A 86 4.63 14.45 -14.58
N ASP A 87 3.81 14.07 -15.58
CA ASP A 87 2.49 14.66 -15.79
C ASP A 87 1.51 14.17 -14.72
N GLY A 88 1.49 12.85 -14.47
CA GLY A 88 0.74 12.24 -13.37
C GLY A 88 1.21 12.74 -12.01
N ALA A 89 2.53 12.80 -11.78
CA ALA A 89 3.09 13.32 -10.53
C ALA A 89 2.67 14.79 -10.29
N LYS A 90 2.71 15.64 -11.32
CA LYS A 90 2.31 17.06 -11.21
C LYS A 90 0.85 17.22 -10.83
N SER A 91 -0.06 16.46 -11.45
CA SER A 91 -1.49 16.52 -11.13
C SER A 91 -1.74 16.26 -9.65
N ILE A 92 -1.05 15.26 -9.08
CA ILE A 92 -1.22 14.89 -7.68
C ILE A 92 -0.52 15.89 -6.75
N ILE A 93 0.64 16.44 -7.15
CA ILE A 93 1.35 17.48 -6.41
C ILE A 93 0.48 18.74 -6.29
N ASP A 94 -0.23 19.15 -7.34
CA ASP A 94 -1.15 20.30 -7.29
C ASP A 94 -2.30 20.08 -6.29
N GLU A 95 -2.84 18.86 -6.21
CA GLU A 95 -3.83 18.48 -5.19
C GLU A 95 -3.25 18.58 -3.77
N VAL A 96 -2.04 18.05 -3.55
CA VAL A 96 -1.34 18.16 -2.26
C VAL A 96 -1.09 19.63 -1.89
N LEU A 97 -0.79 20.49 -2.86
CA LEU A 97 -0.59 21.93 -2.62
C LEU A 97 -1.88 22.64 -2.20
N ALA A 98 -3.03 22.17 -2.70
CA ALA A 98 -4.33 22.74 -2.40
C ALA A 98 -4.92 22.23 -1.08
N GLU A 99 -4.73 20.94 -0.77
CA GLU A 99 -5.40 20.26 0.35
C GLU A 99 -4.49 20.02 1.55
N GLY A 100 -3.17 20.01 1.36
CA GLY A 100 -2.18 19.69 2.39
C GLY A 100 -1.94 20.79 3.41
N ASN A 101 -1.37 20.41 4.54
CA ASN A 101 -0.86 21.35 5.54
C ASN A 101 0.49 21.97 5.11
N GLU A 102 1.01 22.94 5.87
CA GLU A 102 2.25 23.66 5.52
C GLU A 102 3.45 22.73 5.28
N ALA A 103 3.57 21.64 6.05
CA ALA A 103 4.66 20.68 5.88
C ALA A 103 4.51 19.87 4.59
N GLN A 104 3.30 19.39 4.30
CA GLN A 104 2.99 18.61 3.09
C GLN A 104 3.13 19.46 1.83
N GLN A 105 2.63 20.70 1.87
CA GLN A 105 2.80 21.65 0.78
C GLN A 105 4.29 21.93 0.51
N GLN A 106 5.10 22.06 1.56
CA GLN A 106 6.54 22.25 1.41
C GLN A 106 7.19 21.05 0.71
N GLN A 107 6.87 19.82 1.12
CA GLN A 107 7.36 18.59 0.48
C GLN A 107 6.91 18.48 -0.98
N ALA A 108 5.67 18.88 -1.28
CA ALA A 108 5.13 18.89 -2.63
C ALA A 108 5.88 19.85 -3.55
N ARG A 109 6.22 21.06 -3.06
CA ARG A 109 7.04 22.02 -3.81
C ARG A 109 8.44 21.48 -4.10
N GLU A 110 9.08 20.86 -3.11
CA GLU A 110 10.40 20.24 -3.30
C GLU A 110 10.37 19.13 -4.35
N LEU A 111 9.30 18.32 -4.36
CA LEU A 111 9.11 17.30 -5.38
C LEU A 111 8.87 17.92 -6.77
N LEU A 112 8.08 18.99 -6.85
CA LEU A 112 7.81 19.72 -8.09
C LEU A 112 9.08 20.32 -8.70
N GLU A 113 9.97 20.89 -7.88
CA GLU A 113 11.25 21.44 -8.32
C GLU A 113 12.18 20.37 -8.90
N ARG A 114 12.04 19.12 -8.43
CA ARG A 114 12.80 17.98 -8.92
C ARG A 114 12.23 17.40 -10.22
N CYS A 115 10.98 17.67 -10.55
CA CYS A 115 10.38 17.27 -11.83
C CYS A 115 11.06 18.01 -13.00
N PRO A 116 11.66 17.30 -13.98
CA PRO A 116 12.22 17.92 -15.16
C PRO A 116 11.10 18.57 -15.99
N GLY A 117 11.26 19.85 -16.32
CA GLY A 117 10.27 20.64 -17.07
C GLY A 117 9.59 21.75 -16.26
N ASN A 118 10.33 22.43 -15.37
CA ASN A 118 10.03 23.78 -14.91
C ASN A 118 10.68 24.82 -15.85
#